data_AF-A0A392NZ09-F1
#
_entry.id   AF-A0A392NZ09-F1
#
_cell.length_a   1.000
_cell.length_b   1.000
_cell.length_c   1.000
_cell.angle_alpha   90.00
_cell.angle_beta   90.00
_cell.angle_gamma   90.00
#
_symmetry.space_group_name_H-M   'P 1'
#
loop_
_entity.id
_entity.type
_entity.pdbx_description
1 polymer ?
#
loop_
_entity_poly.entity_id
_entity_poly.type
_entity_poly.pdbx_seq_one_letter_code
_entity_poly.pdbx_strand_id
1 'polypeptide(L)'
;MVMEAIELEENMAVEATVNSQTDLAEKANSSNTGSMQRLDCIYDDEPLGFEKDPMSSSHRMQAQDPLQEIDIGDGTIKRPTYISTNIDPSLRKQVVELLKEYRDCFAWDYNEMPGLSKDL
;
A
#
# COMPACT_ATOMS: atom_id res chain seq x y z
N MET A 1 41.45 43.59 25.65
CA MET A 1 40.27 42.92 25.08
C MET A 1 40.32 41.48 25.54
N VAL A 2 39.38 41.07 26.39
CA VAL A 2 39.15 39.67 26.75
C VAL A 2 37.86 39.26 26.05
N MET A 3 37.92 38.11 25.37
CA MET A 3 36.84 37.53 24.60
C MET A 3 35.88 36.73 25.50
N GLU A 4 34.59 37.01 25.39
CA GLU A 4 33.47 36.06 25.50
C GLU A 4 33.52 35.08 24.30
N ALA A 5 32.95 33.88 24.23
CA ALA A 5 32.10 33.02 25.08
C ALA A 5 32.27 31.56 24.55
N ILE A 6 31.70 30.58 25.26
CA ILE A 6 31.73 29.13 24.98
C ILE A 6 30.45 28.69 24.25
N GLU A 7 30.53 27.72 23.32
CA GLU A 7 29.56 26.62 23.05
C GLU A 7 30.20 25.60 22.08
N LEU A 8 30.47 24.33 22.48
CA LEU A 8 29.69 23.08 22.24
C LEU A 8 29.50 22.76 20.74
N GLU A 9 29.61 21.57 20.16
CA GLU A 9 29.73 20.14 20.51
C GLU A 9 29.86 19.43 19.13
N GLU A 10 30.55 18.28 19.01
CA GLU A 10 30.27 17.24 17.98
C GLU A 10 31.36 16.16 18.02
N ASN A 11 31.01 15.03 18.63
CA ASN A 11 31.87 13.88 18.83
C ASN A 11 31.11 12.64 18.37
N MET A 12 31.24 12.31 17.08
CA MET A 12 30.83 11.01 16.53
C MET A 12 31.77 10.48 15.42
N ALA A 13 32.88 11.17 15.13
CA ALA A 13 33.78 10.81 14.04
C ALA A 13 35.11 10.20 14.55
N VAL A 14 35.05 9.01 15.14
CA VAL A 14 36.22 8.16 15.40
C VAL A 14 35.68 6.72 15.28
N GLU A 15 36.05 5.88 14.33
CA GLU A 15 37.38 5.50 13.85
C GLU A 15 37.21 4.93 12.42
N ALA A 16 37.83 5.54 11.42
CA ALA A 16 37.98 4.95 10.09
C ALA A 16 39.47 4.93 9.77
N THR A 17 40.16 3.85 10.16
CA THR A 17 41.41 3.35 9.52
C THR A 17 42.01 2.21 10.34
N VAL A 18 41.83 0.96 9.89
CA VAL A 18 42.93 -0.01 9.88
C VAL A 18 42.96 -0.65 8.50
N ASN A 19 44.14 -0.59 7.93
CA ASN A 19 44.49 -0.57 6.52
C ASN A 19 44.68 -1.98 5.92
N SER A 20 44.73 -1.99 4.59
CA SER A 20 45.51 -2.92 3.74
C SER A 20 44.82 -4.21 3.25
N GLN A 21 44.20 -4.06 2.08
CA GLN A 21 44.07 -5.03 1.00
C GLN A 21 45.34 -5.90 0.82
N THR A 22 45.22 -7.23 0.88
CA THR A 22 46.03 -8.16 0.07
C THR A 22 45.24 -9.44 -0.20
N ASP A 23 45.27 -9.83 -1.47
CA ASP A 23 44.58 -10.92 -2.15
C ASP A 23 44.62 -12.30 -1.47
N LEU A 24 43.57 -13.09 -1.68
CA LEU A 24 43.60 -14.42 -2.31
C LEU A 24 42.18 -15.03 -2.26
N ALA A 25 41.46 -14.89 -3.37
CA ALA A 25 40.36 -15.79 -3.67
C ALA A 25 40.96 -17.18 -3.97
N GLU A 26 40.80 -18.15 -3.07
CA GLU A 26 40.82 -19.59 -3.35
C GLU A 26 40.71 -20.41 -2.05
N LYS A 27 39.53 -20.94 -1.73
CA LYS A 27 39.23 -22.37 -1.87
C LYS A 27 37.87 -22.71 -1.26
N ALA A 28 37.12 -23.45 -2.06
CA ALA A 28 35.78 -23.95 -1.84
C ALA A 28 35.63 -24.88 -0.63
N ASN A 29 34.35 -25.05 -0.24
CA ASN A 29 33.77 -26.13 0.53
C ASN A 29 34.11 -26.23 2.02
N SER A 30 33.28 -25.57 2.82
CA SER A 30 32.59 -26.31 3.88
C SER A 30 31.09 -26.23 3.57
N SER A 31 30.53 -27.39 3.25
CA SER A 31 29.12 -27.62 2.95
C SER A 31 28.25 -27.05 4.06
N ASN A 32 27.79 -25.81 3.91
CA ASN A 32 26.70 -25.32 4.74
C ASN A 32 25.43 -25.66 3.97
N THR A 33 24.91 -26.85 4.25
CA THR A 33 23.60 -27.32 3.78
C THR A 33 22.61 -26.17 3.93
N GLY A 34 21.95 -25.80 2.82
CA GLY A 34 21.14 -24.60 2.67
C GLY A 34 19.87 -24.56 3.53
N SER A 35 20.00 -24.69 4.84
CA SER A 35 19.03 -24.12 5.76
C SER A 35 19.40 -22.65 5.91
N MET A 36 18.70 -21.79 5.17
CA MET A 36 18.37 -20.47 5.72
C MET A 36 17.97 -20.73 7.17
N GLN A 37 18.71 -20.18 8.12
CA GLN A 37 18.26 -20.14 9.50
C GLN A 37 16.92 -19.40 9.43
N ARG A 38 15.80 -20.13 9.43
CA ARG A 38 14.47 -19.58 9.66
C ARG A 38 14.59 -18.95 11.03
N LEU A 39 14.83 -17.64 11.07
CA LEU A 39 14.60 -16.88 12.30
C LEU A 39 13.18 -17.26 12.75
N ASP A 40 12.95 -17.38 14.07
CA ASP A 40 11.66 -17.76 14.69
C ASP A 40 10.51 -16.76 14.41
N CYS A 41 10.58 -16.01 13.31
CA CYS A 41 9.41 -15.43 12.70
C CYS A 41 8.45 -16.58 12.38
N ILE A 42 7.35 -16.55 13.12
CA ILE A 42 6.11 -17.32 12.97
C ILE A 42 5.49 -16.92 11.63
N TYR A 43 6.21 -17.11 10.54
CA TYR A 43 5.66 -16.94 9.22
C TYR A 43 4.65 -18.07 9.07
N ASP A 44 3.39 -17.68 9.19
CA ASP A 44 2.28 -18.51 8.80
C ASP A 44 2.41 -18.72 7.29
N ASP A 45 2.85 -19.93 6.92
CA ASP A 45 2.95 -20.35 5.53
C ASP A 45 1.54 -20.62 4.96
N GLU A 46 0.44 -20.36 5.71
CA GLU A 46 -0.91 -20.38 5.17
C GLU A 46 -1.08 -19.32 4.06
N PRO A 47 -1.63 -19.73 2.90
CA PRO A 47 -1.84 -18.83 1.79
C PRO A 47 -2.86 -17.76 2.20
N LEU A 48 -2.48 -16.49 2.06
CA LEU A 48 -3.27 -15.32 2.45
C LEU A 48 -4.58 -15.15 1.64
N GLY A 49 -4.93 -16.10 0.78
CA GLY A 49 -6.08 -16.01 -0.14
C GLY A 49 -5.89 -15.05 -1.31
N PHE A 50 -4.75 -14.36 -1.38
CA PHE A 50 -4.41 -13.41 -2.46
C PHE A 50 -3.54 -14.01 -3.56
N GLU A 51 -3.15 -15.28 -3.44
CA GLU A 51 -2.21 -15.97 -4.33
C GLU A 51 -2.79 -16.25 -5.73
N LYS A 52 -4.08 -15.96 -5.91
CA LYS A 52 -4.76 -16.10 -7.20
C LYS A 52 -4.32 -14.96 -8.11
N ASP A 53 -3.51 -15.29 -9.10
CA ASP A 53 -3.04 -14.36 -10.14
C ASP A 53 -4.24 -13.58 -10.73
N PRO A 54 -4.25 -12.23 -10.67
CA PRO A 54 -5.36 -11.40 -11.15
C PRO A 54 -5.64 -11.58 -12.65
N MET A 55 -4.70 -12.14 -13.40
CA MET A 55 -4.83 -12.42 -14.83
C MET A 55 -5.22 -13.88 -15.13
N SER A 56 -4.99 -14.81 -14.19
CA SER A 56 -5.22 -16.25 -14.37
C SER A 56 -6.70 -16.62 -14.36
N SER A 57 -7.56 -15.72 -13.88
CA SER A 57 -8.97 -16.00 -13.85
C SER A 57 -9.76 -14.72 -14.07
N SER A 58 -10.74 -14.77 -14.95
CA SER A 58 -11.75 -13.74 -15.18
C SER A 58 -12.63 -13.44 -13.95
N HIS A 59 -12.11 -13.67 -12.75
CA HIS A 59 -12.75 -13.41 -11.48
C HIS A 59 -12.57 -11.94 -11.17
N ARG A 60 -13.46 -11.15 -11.76
CA ARG A 60 -13.82 -9.86 -11.16
C ARG A 60 -14.12 -10.13 -9.68
N MET A 61 -13.56 -9.33 -8.78
CA MET A 61 -13.92 -9.38 -7.37
C MET A 61 -15.44 -9.27 -7.26
N GLN A 62 -16.08 -10.34 -6.80
CA GLN A 62 -17.51 -10.38 -6.60
C GLN A 62 -17.80 -9.94 -5.17
N ALA A 63 -18.72 -8.98 -5.03
CA ALA A 63 -19.21 -8.60 -3.72
C ALA A 63 -19.83 -9.83 -3.03
N GLN A 64 -19.49 -10.02 -1.76
CA GLN A 64 -20.02 -11.11 -0.95
C GLN A 64 -21.47 -10.85 -0.53
N ASP A 65 -21.80 -9.57 -0.36
CA ASP A 65 -23.14 -9.12 -0.03
C ASP A 65 -24.00 -8.91 -1.29
N PRO A 66 -25.31 -9.17 -1.21
CA PRO A 66 -26.27 -8.67 -2.18
C PRO A 66 -26.20 -7.14 -2.25
N LEU A 67 -26.14 -6.62 -3.46
CA LEU A 67 -25.99 -5.19 -3.72
C LEU A 67 -27.26 -4.58 -4.27
N GLN A 68 -27.50 -3.33 -3.90
CA GLN A 68 -28.51 -2.47 -4.49
C GLN A 68 -27.86 -1.29 -5.20
N GLU A 69 -28.30 -1.06 -6.43
CA GLU A 69 -27.91 0.11 -7.20
C GLU A 69 -28.59 1.36 -6.67
N ILE A 70 -27.81 2.44 -6.56
CA ILE A 70 -28.29 3.79 -6.27
C ILE A 70 -27.65 4.77 -7.25
N ASP A 71 -28.35 5.86 -7.55
CA ASP A 71 -27.80 6.96 -8.35
C ASP A 71 -27.44 8.13 -7.42
N ILE A 72 -26.17 8.53 -7.47
CA ILE A 72 -25.63 9.69 -6.73
C ILE A 72 -25.38 10.89 -7.63
N GLY A 73 -25.80 10.81 -8.90
CA GLY A 73 -25.72 11.88 -9.86
C GLY A 73 -26.59 13.09 -9.50
N ASP A 74 -26.40 14.17 -10.26
CA ASP A 74 -27.13 15.42 -10.13
C ASP A 74 -28.50 15.44 -10.84
N GLY A 75 -28.87 14.31 -11.45
CA GLY A 75 -30.07 14.16 -12.29
C GLY A 75 -29.82 14.43 -13.78
N THR A 76 -28.73 15.11 -14.14
CA THR A 76 -28.31 15.32 -15.53
C THR A 76 -27.51 14.12 -16.03
N ILE A 77 -26.53 13.69 -15.24
CA ILE A 77 -25.68 12.56 -15.53
C ILE A 77 -25.90 11.51 -14.44
N LYS A 78 -26.31 10.31 -14.85
CA LYS A 78 -26.43 9.18 -13.92
C LYS A 78 -25.05 8.73 -13.48
N ARG A 79 -24.89 8.56 -12.18
CA ARG A 79 -23.64 8.13 -11.52
C ARG A 79 -24.00 6.94 -10.62
N PRO A 80 -24.20 5.75 -11.22
CA PRO A 80 -24.60 4.57 -10.46
C PRO A 80 -23.47 4.12 -9.55
N THR A 81 -23.83 3.72 -8.34
CA THR A 81 -22.97 3.02 -7.38
C THR A 81 -23.80 1.98 -6.62
N TYR A 82 -23.13 1.11 -5.87
CA TYR A 82 -23.76 -0.05 -5.24
C TYR A 82 -23.53 -0.05 -3.73
N ILE A 83 -24.59 -0.28 -2.96
CA ILE A 83 -24.55 -0.43 -1.51
C ILE A 83 -25.12 -1.81 -1.14
N SER A 84 -24.55 -2.44 -0.12
CA SER A 84 -25.07 -3.70 0.43
C SER A 84 -26.54 -3.56 0.86
N THR A 85 -27.39 -4.53 0.50
CA THR A 85 -28.78 -4.58 0.97
C THR A 85 -28.90 -4.99 2.43
N ASN A 86 -27.81 -5.50 3.03
CA ASN A 86 -27.79 -5.97 4.41
C ASN A 86 -27.61 -4.84 5.43
N ILE A 87 -27.35 -3.60 4.97
CA ILE A 87 -27.20 -2.44 5.85
C ILE A 87 -28.55 -2.01 6.45
N ASP A 88 -28.53 -1.54 7.70
CA ASP A 88 -29.73 -1.01 8.35
C ASP A 88 -30.37 0.12 7.51
N PRO A 89 -31.72 0.16 7.35
CA PRO A 89 -32.36 1.16 6.50
C PRO A 89 -32.15 2.62 6.92
N SER A 90 -31.95 2.90 8.22
CA SER A 90 -31.68 4.25 8.71
C SER A 90 -30.25 4.67 8.36
N LEU A 91 -29.29 3.77 8.58
CA LEU A 91 -27.89 3.98 8.18
C LEU A 91 -27.77 4.11 6.66
N ARG A 92 -28.51 3.30 5.90
CA ARG A 92 -28.54 3.38 4.43
C ARG A 92 -28.87 4.78 3.95
N LYS A 93 -29.86 5.43 4.55
CA LYS A 93 -30.26 6.80 4.19
C LYS A 93 -29.13 7.78 4.43
N GLN A 94 -28.47 7.69 5.58
CA GLN A 94 -27.34 8.56 5.93
C GLN A 94 -26.16 8.36 4.96
N VAL A 95 -25.84 7.11 4.62
CA VAL A 95 -24.78 6.80 3.64
C VAL A 95 -25.13 7.35 2.26
N VAL A 96 -26.37 7.17 1.79
CA VAL A 96 -26.80 7.69 0.48
C VAL A 96 -26.72 9.23 0.45
N GLU A 97 -27.12 9.90 1.53
CA GLU A 97 -27.03 11.36 1.65
C GLU A 97 -25.58 11.83 1.62
N LEU A 98 -24.69 11.17 2.39
CA LEU A 98 -23.26 11.45 2.39
C LEU A 98 -22.63 11.29 1.00
N LEU A 99 -22.91 10.17 0.32
CA LEU A 99 -22.36 9.93 -1.02
C LEU A 99 -22.81 10.97 -2.05
N LYS A 100 -24.03 11.54 -1.88
CA LYS A 100 -24.53 12.61 -2.73
C LYS A 100 -23.91 13.97 -2.40
N GLU A 101 -23.64 14.23 -1.13
CA GLU A 101 -22.93 15.45 -0.68
C GLU A 101 -21.52 15.52 -1.26
N TYR A 102 -20.80 14.38 -1.26
CA TYR A 102 -19.41 14.25 -1.72
C TYR A 102 -19.28 13.64 -3.12
N ARG A 103 -20.26 13.88 -4.00
CA ARG A 103 -20.30 13.28 -5.35
C ARG A 103 -19.08 13.65 -6.22
N ASP A 104 -18.47 14.79 -5.97
CA ASP A 104 -17.30 15.35 -6.67
C ASP A 104 -15.97 14.70 -6.25
N CYS A 105 -15.98 13.90 -5.18
CA CYS A 105 -14.80 13.17 -4.71
C CYS A 105 -14.53 11.88 -5.50
N PHE A 106 -15.43 11.49 -6.41
CA PHE A 106 -15.36 10.27 -7.18
C PHE A 106 -15.21 10.56 -8.67
N ALA A 107 -14.58 9.64 -9.39
CA ALA A 107 -14.42 9.68 -10.84
C ALA A 107 -15.05 8.43 -11.46
N TRP A 108 -15.84 8.59 -12.53
CA TRP A 108 -16.34 7.46 -13.34
C TRP A 108 -15.54 7.29 -14.62
N ASP A 109 -14.93 8.37 -15.10
CA ASP A 109 -14.07 8.35 -16.26
C ASP A 109 -12.68 8.82 -15.89
N TYR A 110 -11.67 8.27 -16.57
CA TYR A 110 -10.28 8.67 -16.38
C TYR A 110 -10.04 10.17 -16.59
N ASN A 111 -10.88 10.80 -17.42
CA ASN A 111 -10.83 12.22 -17.69
C ASN A 111 -11.08 13.10 -16.46
N GLU A 112 -11.75 12.56 -15.44
CA GLU A 112 -12.13 13.23 -14.20
C GLU A 112 -11.05 13.11 -13.11
N MET A 113 -9.93 12.44 -13.41
CA MET A 113 -8.80 12.27 -12.49
C MET A 113 -7.63 13.20 -12.89
N PRO A 114 -7.60 14.45 -12.40
CA PRO A 114 -6.48 15.36 -12.66
C PRO A 114 -5.22 14.82 -11.97
N GLY A 115 -4.12 14.71 -12.72
CA GLY A 115 -2.84 14.21 -12.20
C GLY A 115 -2.46 12.80 -12.67
N LEU A 116 -3.34 12.12 -13.39
CA LEU A 116 -2.99 10.90 -14.12
C LEU A 116 -2.72 11.19 -15.61
N SER A 117 -1.70 10.54 -16.17
CA SER A 117 -1.36 10.67 -17.60
C SER A 117 -2.44 10.07 -18.46
N LYS A 118 -3.02 10.86 -19.37
CA LYS A 118 -4.05 10.38 -20.31
C LYS A 118 -3.47 9.65 -21.51
N ASP A 119 -2.15 9.70 -21.66
CA ASP A 119 -1.41 9.01 -22.73
C ASP A 119 -1.14 7.57 -22.26
N LEU A 120 -1.73 6.61 -22.97
CA LEU A 120 -1.55 5.16 -22.79
C LEU A 120 -0.80 4.56 -23.97
#